data_AF-Q8YF80-F1
#
_entry.id   AF-Q8YF80-F1
#
_cell.length_a   1.000
_cell.length_b   1.000
_cell.length_c   1.000
_cell.angle_alpha   90.00
_cell.angle_beta   90.00
_cell.angle_gamma   90.00
#
_symmetry.space_group_name_H-M   'P 1'
#
loop_
_entity.id
_entity.type
_entity.pdbx_description
1 polymer ?
#
loop_
_entity_poly.entity_id
_entity_poly.type
_entity_poly.pdbx_seq_one_letter_code
_entity_poly.pdbx_strand_id
1 'polypeptide(L)' 'MAIAPSDFRNGSTAKEKAEGGTRIQSINRRLILDAALDVFLAYGFRGSTIDQIAEKAGMSKPNLLY' A
#
# COMPACT_ATOMS: atom_id res chain seq x y z
N MET A 1 47.13 -0.41 2.00
CA MET A 1 46.36 -1.31 2.88
C MET A 1 45.83 -0.50 4.06
N ALA A 2 44.58 -0.06 3.98
CA ALA A 2 43.77 0.42 5.11
C ALA A 2 42.31 0.40 4.62
N ILE A 3 41.57 -0.63 5.04
CA ILE A 3 40.17 -0.86 4.70
C ILE A 3 39.36 0.08 5.61
N ALA A 4 38.64 1.04 5.03
CA ALA A 4 37.67 1.83 5.76
C ALA A 4 36.53 0.92 6.24
N PRO A 5 35.99 1.16 7.45
CA PRO A 5 35.02 0.28 8.07
C PRO A 5 33.72 0.28 7.26
N SER A 6 33.15 -0.92 7.20
CA SER A 6 31.83 -1.26 6.68
C SER A 6 30.73 -0.33 7.23
N ASP A 7 30.34 0.65 6.42
CA ASP A 7 29.07 1.35 6.56
C ASP A 7 27.95 0.40 6.12
N PHE A 8 27.50 -0.46 7.04
CA PHE A 8 26.20 -1.12 6.94
C PHE A 8 25.11 -0.04 6.98
N ARG A 9 24.85 0.63 5.85
CA ARG A 9 23.73 1.57 5.69
C ARG A 9 22.42 0.80 5.66
N ASN A 10 21.91 0.59 6.87
CA ASN A 10 20.58 0.97 7.30
C ASN A 10 19.37 0.39 6.55
N GLY A 11 18.81 -0.68 7.11
CA GLY A 11 17.45 -1.16 6.84
C GLY A 11 16.35 -0.29 7.47
N SER A 12 16.27 1.00 7.11
CA SER A 12 15.24 1.92 7.61
C SER A 12 14.65 2.83 6.52
N THR A 13 14.37 2.30 5.32
CA THR A 13 13.65 3.05 4.26
C THR A 13 12.12 2.89 4.32
N ALA A 14 11.58 2.14 5.28
CA ALA A 14 10.13 1.95 5.41
C ALA A 14 9.43 2.97 6.33
N LYS A 15 10.18 3.62 7.25
CA LYS A 15 9.59 4.50 8.28
C LYS A 15 9.59 5.99 7.90
N GLU A 16 10.47 6.43 7.00
CA GLU A 16 10.58 7.85 6.60
C GLU A 16 9.47 8.33 5.65
N LYS A 17 8.72 7.43 4.98
CA LYS A 17 7.57 7.82 4.13
C LYS A 17 6.23 7.94 4.87
N ALA A 18 6.22 7.80 6.19
CA ALA A 18 4.98 7.71 6.96
C ALA A 18 4.39 9.07 7.39
N GLU A 19 5.09 10.19 7.22
CA GLU A 19 4.67 11.48 7.82
C GLU A 19 4.26 12.57 6.80
N GLY A 20 4.01 12.22 5.54
CA GLY A 20 3.69 13.20 4.48
C GLY A 20 2.39 12.96 3.72
N GLY A 21 1.40 12.30 4.34
CA GLY A 21 0.15 11.97 3.66
C GLY A 21 -0.83 13.15 3.59
N THR A 22 -1.33 13.55 2.42
CA THR A 22 -2.45 14.50 2.36
C THR A 22 -3.71 13.88 2.96
N ARG A 23 -4.65 14.69 3.46
CA ARG A 23 -5.95 14.20 3.98
C ARG A 23 -6.66 13.26 2.99
N ILE A 24 -6.54 13.55 1.69
CA ILE A 24 -7.11 12.74 0.61
C ILE A 24 -6.44 11.36 0.54
N GLN A 25 -5.13 11.26 0.74
CA GLN A 25 -4.43 9.99 0.75
C GLN A 25 -4.85 9.10 1.93
N SER A 26 -5.09 9.69 3.10
CA SER A 26 -5.62 8.95 4.27
C SER A 26 -7.02 8.41 3.99
N ILE A 27 -7.88 9.21 3.36
CA ILE A 27 -9.23 8.80 2.96
C ILE A 27 -9.16 7.67 1.92
N ASN A 28 -8.36 7.83 0.88
CA ASN A 28 -8.21 6.83 -0.18
C ASN A 28 -7.70 5.50 0.38
N ARG A 29 -6.71 5.54 1.28
CA ARG A 29 -6.21 4.33 1.96
C ARG A 29 -7.32 3.62 2.72
N ARG A 30 -8.19 4.37 3.41
CA ARG A 30 -9.31 3.78 4.13
C ARG A 30 -10.31 3.10 3.19
N LEU A 31 -10.69 3.78 2.11
CA LEU A 31 -11.60 3.21 1.10
C LEU A 31 -11.05 1.92 0.49
N ILE A 32 -9.75 1.88 0.18
CA ILE A 32 -9.10 0.68 -0.37
C ILE A 32 -9.13 -0.46 0.65
N LEU A 33 -8.84 -0.19 1.92
CA LEU A 33 -8.83 -1.22 2.97
C LEU A 33 -10.24 -1.78 3.23
N ASP A 34 -11.24 -0.91 3.31
CA ASP A 34 -12.63 -1.32 3.53
C ASP A 34 -13.14 -2.15 2.32
N ALA A 35 -12.85 -1.71 1.09
CA ALA A 35 -13.17 -2.47 -0.12
C ALA A 35 -12.44 -3.82 -0.18
N ALA A 36 -11.14 -3.85 0.14
CA ALA A 36 -10.35 -5.07 0.13
C ALA A 36 -10.85 -6.08 1.15
N LEU A 37 -11.21 -5.64 2.36
CA LEU A 37 -11.78 -6.50 3.39
C LEU A 37 -13.02 -7.20 2.87
N ASP A 38 -13.96 -6.44 2.30
CA ASP A 38 -15.19 -7.02 1.76
C ASP A 38 -14.95 -8.01 0.61
N VAL A 39 -14.06 -7.68 -0.32
CA VAL A 39 -13.75 -8.55 -1.47
C VAL A 39 -13.05 -9.82 -0.99
N PHE A 40 -12.15 -9.73 -0.01
CA PHE A 40 -11.51 -10.91 0.58
C PHE A 40 -12.50 -11.76 1.37
N LEU A 41 -13.47 -11.16 2.06
CA LEU A 41 -14.51 -11.90 2.77
C LEU A 41 -15.44 -12.65 1.80
N ALA A 42 -15.76 -12.06 0.64
CA ALA A 42 -16.65 -12.65 -0.34
C ALA A 42 -15.98 -13.76 -1.18
N TYR A 43 -14.73 -13.54 -1.62
CA TYR A 43 -14.08 -14.41 -2.61
C TYR A 43 -12.85 -15.16 -2.06
N GLY A 44 -12.41 -14.86 -0.84
CA GLY A 44 -11.15 -15.35 -0.28
C GLY A 44 -9.92 -14.72 -0.95
N PHE A 45 -8.79 -14.71 -0.24
CA PHE A 45 -7.57 -14.01 -0.70
C PHE A 45 -7.12 -14.40 -2.12
N ARG A 46 -7.21 -15.68 -2.50
CA ARG A 46 -6.82 -16.17 -3.83
C ARG A 46 -7.87 -15.92 -4.92
N GLY A 47 -9.15 -15.80 -4.56
CA GLY A 47 -10.25 -15.58 -5.49
C GLY A 47 -10.53 -14.11 -5.76
N SER A 48 -10.00 -13.22 -4.92
CA SER A 48 -10.11 -11.77 -5.07
C SER A 48 -9.17 -11.24 -6.14
N THR A 49 -9.64 -10.24 -6.89
CA THR A 49 -8.83 -9.52 -7.88
C THR A 49 -8.69 -8.05 -7.51
N ILE A 50 -7.61 -7.43 -7.98
CA ILE A 50 -7.38 -5.99 -7.80
C ILE A 50 -8.49 -5.16 -8.46
N ASP A 51 -9.05 -5.65 -9.57
CA ASP A 51 -10.14 -4.97 -10.27
C ASP A 51 -11.42 -4.90 -9.43
N GLN A 52 -11.77 -5.99 -8.73
CA GLN A 52 -12.90 -6.01 -7.80
C GLN A 52 -12.71 -5.02 -6.65
N ILE A 53 -11.48 -4.89 -6.13
CA ILE A 53 -11.18 -3.96 -5.05
C ILE A 53 -11.25 -2.51 -5.57
N ALA A 54 -10.73 -2.24 -6.76
CA ALA A 54 -10.77 -0.91 -7.37
C ALA A 54 -12.21 -0.46 -7.65
N GLU A 55 -13.02 -1.33 -8.25
CA GLU A 55 -14.44 -1.09 -8.50
C GLU A 55 -15.18 -0.80 -7.20
N LYS A 56 -14.96 -1.61 -6.17
CA LYS A 56 -15.63 -1.45 -4.87
C LYS A 56 -15.14 -0.22 -4.08
N ALA A 57 -13.88 0.17 -4.22
CA ALA A 57 -13.34 1.40 -3.65
C ALA A 57 -13.77 2.67 -4.41
N GLY A 58 -14.47 2.54 -5.55
CA GLY A 58 -14.84 3.66 -6.41
C GLY A 58 -13.63 4.31 -7.09
N MET A 59 -12.58 3.52 -7.37
CA MET A 59 -11.32 3.99 -7.92
C MET A 59 -11.02 3.31 -9.25
N SER A 60 -10.25 4.00 -10.10
CA SER A 60 -9.64 3.33 -11.26
C SER A 60 -8.50 2.43 -10.79
N LYS A 61 -8.26 1.32 -11.50
CA LYS A 61 -7.16 0.40 -11.22
C LYS A 61 -5.79 1.11 -11.12
N PRO A 62 -5.42 2.07 -12.00
CA PRO A 62 -4.19 2.82 -11.83
C PRO A 62 -4.17 3.66 -10.54
N ASN A 63 -5.26 4.36 -10.21
CA ASN A 63 -5.34 5.19 -9.00
C ASN A 63 -5.24 4.38 -7.70
N LEU A 64 -5.60 3.09 -7.74
CA LEU A 64 -5.43 2.19 -6.61
C LEU A 64 -3.97 1.70 -6.46
N LEU A 65 -3.22 1.62 -7.56
CA LEU A 65 -1.86 1.08 -7.61
C LEU A 65 -0.76 2.14 -7.41
N TYR A 66 -1.07 3.42 -7.56
CA TYR A 66 -0.14 4.55 -7.48
C TYR A 66 -0.44 5.46 -6.28
#